data_AF-A0AAU1LJG1-F1
#
_entry.id   AF-A0AAU1LJG1-F1
#
_cell.length_a   1.000
_cell.length_b   1.000
_cell.length_c   1.000
_cell.angle_alpha   90.00
_cell.angle_beta   90.00
_cell.angle_gamma   90.00
#
_symmetry.space_group_name_H-M   'P 1'
#
loop_
_entity.id
_entity.type
_entity.pdbx_description
1 polymer ?
#
loop_
_entity_poly.entity_id
_entity_poly.type
_entity_poly.pdbx_seq_one_letter_code
_entity_poly.pdbx_strand_id
1 'polypeptide(L)'
;MADTSVKIDDVTRDRLKALADGAGMSMKDYLARVAEEKEHEQLLETATAAFRRAIAEPGILARFDADFGGLPPAARETPRAA
;
A
#
# COMPACT_ATOMS: atom_id res chain seq x y z
N MET A 1 -7.58 11.14 23.09
CA MET A 1 -8.47 10.01 22.72
C MET A 1 -8.84 9.29 24.01
N ALA A 2 -10.14 9.03 24.23
CA ALA A 2 -10.56 8.22 25.38
C ALA A 2 -10.17 6.76 25.14
N ASP A 3 -9.68 6.08 26.18
CA ASP A 3 -9.39 4.65 26.09
C ASP A 3 -10.69 3.85 25.99
N THR A 4 -10.73 2.91 25.05
CA THR A 4 -11.88 2.02 24.81
C THR A 4 -11.42 0.57 24.88
N SER A 5 -12.35 -0.34 25.16
CA SER A 5 -12.08 -1.78 25.20
C SER A 5 -12.84 -2.52 24.09
N VAL A 6 -12.20 -3.52 23.51
CA VAL A 6 -12.77 -4.42 22.50
C VAL A 6 -12.64 -5.85 23.00
N LYS A 7 -13.69 -6.66 22.84
CA LYS A 7 -13.65 -8.08 23.19
C LYS A 7 -12.96 -8.86 22.08
N ILE A 8 -11.96 -9.65 22.45
CA ILE A 8 -11.27 -10.62 21.61
C ILE A 8 -11.11 -11.91 22.40
N ASP A 9 -10.96 -13.04 21.71
CA ASP A 9 -10.64 -14.30 22.37
C ASP A 9 -9.20 -14.31 22.91
N ASP A 10 -8.94 -15.19 23.89
CA ASP A 10 -7.65 -15.27 24.57
C ASP A 10 -6.50 -15.58 23.59
N VAL A 11 -6.75 -16.40 22.58
CA VAL A 11 -5.72 -16.77 21.58
C VAL A 11 -5.34 -15.55 20.75
N THR A 12 -6.31 -14.77 20.29
CA THR A 12 -6.07 -13.53 19.55
C THR A 12 -5.36 -12.50 20.42
N ARG A 13 -5.77 -12.33 21.68
CA ARG A 13 -5.08 -11.43 22.64
C ARG A 13 -3.61 -11.81 22.80
N ASP A 14 -3.33 -13.09 23.02
CA ASP A 14 -1.97 -13.55 23.29
C ASP A 14 -1.07 -13.43 22.06
N ARG A 15 -1.62 -13.66 20.86
CA ARG A 15 -0.92 -13.38 19.59
C ARG A 15 -0.58 -11.91 19.43
N LEU A 16 -1.53 -11.01 19.66
CA LEU A 16 -1.29 -9.56 19.59
C LEU A 16 -0.26 -9.12 20.62
N LYS A 17 -0.28 -9.72 21.81
CA LYS A 17 0.69 -9.41 22.86
C LYS A 17 2.09 -9.82 22.46
N ALA A 18 2.28 -11.04 21.96
CA ALA A 18 3.58 -11.51 21.49
C ALA A 18 4.13 -10.64 20.36
N LEU A 19 3.27 -10.13 19.46
CA LEU A 19 3.67 -9.21 18.40
C LEU A 19 4.07 -7.83 18.94
N ALA A 20 3.30 -7.28 19.89
CA ALA A 20 3.63 -6.02 20.55
C ALA A 20 4.96 -6.12 21.32
N ASP A 21 5.13 -7.18 22.10
CA ASP A 21 6.36 -7.47 22.85
C ASP A 21 7.55 -7.62 21.89
N GLY A 22 7.39 -8.33 20.77
CA GLY A 22 8.41 -8.47 19.73
C GLY A 22 8.77 -7.15 19.03
N ALA A 23 7.83 -6.21 18.96
CA ALA A 23 8.05 -4.85 18.46
C ALA A 23 8.60 -3.88 19.53
N GLY A 24 8.72 -4.31 20.79
CA GLY A 24 9.11 -3.44 21.90
C GLY A 24 8.08 -2.35 22.22
N MET A 25 6.81 -2.59 21.91
CA MET A 25 5.72 -1.63 22.04
C MET A 25 4.71 -2.07 23.10
N SER A 26 3.99 -1.10 23.67
CA SER A 26 2.79 -1.44 24.42
C SER A 26 1.72 -2.01 23.48
N MET A 27 0.83 -2.86 24.00
CA MET A 27 -0.31 -3.38 23.22
C MET A 27 -1.12 -2.25 22.57
N LYS A 28 -1.34 -1.14 23.30
CA LYS A 28 -2.09 0.02 22.81
C LYS A 28 -1.40 0.67 21.61
N ASP A 29 -0.09 0.94 21.74
CA ASP A 29 0.67 1.60 20.67
C ASP A 29 0.82 0.69 19.46
N TYR A 30 1.00 -0.61 19.69
CA TYR A 30 1.04 -1.61 18.63
C TYR A 30 -0.29 -1.64 17.84
N LEU A 31 -1.44 -1.67 18.53
CA LEU A 31 -2.74 -1.65 17.88
C LEU A 31 -3.01 -0.34 17.12
N ALA A 32 -2.58 0.80 17.67
CA ALA A 32 -2.67 2.08 16.98
C ALA A 32 -1.85 2.08 15.67
N ARG A 33 -0.61 1.58 15.73
CA ARG A 33 0.25 1.44 14.54
C ARG A 33 -0.38 0.52 13.49
N VAL A 34 -0.89 -0.64 13.91
CA VAL A 34 -1.55 -1.58 12.98
C VAL A 34 -2.78 -0.96 12.34
N ALA A 35 -3.55 -0.16 13.08
CA ALA A 35 -4.71 0.54 12.52
C ALA A 35 -4.30 1.54 11.43
N GLU A 36 -3.27 2.36 11.69
CA GLU A 36 -2.73 3.32 10.71
C GLU A 36 -2.18 2.60 9.47
N GLU A 37 -1.43 1.51 9.66
CA GLU A 37 -0.92 0.67 8.56
C GLU A 37 -2.06 0.14 7.69
N LYS A 38 -3.14 -0.37 8.30
CA LYS A 38 -4.31 -0.89 7.57
C LYS A 38 -5.15 0.18 6.89
N GLU A 39 -5.25 1.37 7.47
CA GLU A 39 -5.88 2.51 6.81
C GLU A 39 -5.08 2.92 5.56
N HIS A 40 -3.76 3.02 5.70
CA HIS A 40 -2.90 3.38 4.59
C HIS A 40 -2.94 2.34 3.45
N GLU A 41 -2.93 1.04 3.77
CA GLU A 41 -3.11 -0.04 2.78
C GLU A 41 -4.41 0.13 1.98
N GLN A 42 -5.53 0.44 2.63
CA GLN A 42 -6.83 0.65 1.97
C GLN A 42 -6.84 1.90 1.08
N LEU A 43 -6.21 2.98 1.55
CA LEU A 43 -6.05 4.20 0.75
C LEU A 43 -5.21 3.94 -0.49
N LEU A 44 -4.12 3.19 -0.37
CA LEU A 44 -3.27 2.79 -1.50
C LEU A 44 -4.01 1.90 -2.50
N GLU A 45 -4.81 0.95 -2.03
CA GLU A 45 -5.64 0.10 -2.89
C GLU A 45 -6.64 0.95 -3.68
N THR A 46 -7.32 1.87 -3.00
CA THR A 46 -8.29 2.80 -3.61
C THR A 46 -7.62 3.70 -4.65
N ALA A 47 -6.49 4.32 -4.30
CA ALA A 47 -5.74 5.19 -5.21
C ALA A 47 -5.24 4.41 -6.43
N THR A 48 -4.74 3.19 -6.22
CA THR A 48 -4.27 2.32 -7.30
C THR A 48 -5.40 1.94 -8.25
N ALA A 49 -6.58 1.59 -7.71
CA ALA A 49 -7.75 1.27 -8.53
C ALA A 49 -8.21 2.49 -9.34
N ALA A 50 -8.26 3.67 -8.72
CA ALA A 50 -8.61 4.92 -9.40
C ALA A 50 -7.61 5.26 -10.52
N PHE A 51 -6.31 5.14 -10.25
CA PHE A 51 -5.26 5.36 -11.24
C PHE A 51 -5.36 4.40 -12.42
N ARG A 52 -5.53 3.09 -12.15
CA ARG A 52 -5.72 2.07 -13.19
C ARG A 52 -6.92 2.36 -14.07
N ARG A 53 -8.03 2.80 -13.47
CA ARG A 53 -9.21 3.22 -14.22
C ARG A 53 -8.91 4.42 -15.11
N ALA A 54 -8.25 5.45 -14.59
CA ALA A 54 -7.94 6.66 -15.35
C ALA A 54 -7.04 6.38 -16.56
N ILE A 55 -5.99 5.56 -16.42
CA ILE A 55 -5.10 5.25 -17.54
C ILE A 55 -5.70 4.26 -18.56
N ALA A 56 -6.75 3.53 -18.17
CA ALA A 56 -7.48 2.64 -19.07
C ALA A 56 -8.50 3.38 -19.95
N GLU A 57 -8.84 4.63 -19.61
CA GLU A 57 -9.72 5.47 -20.43
C GLU A 57 -9.05 5.77 -21.80
N PRO A 58 -9.78 5.55 -22.91
CA PRO A 58 -9.24 5.81 -24.24
C PRO A 58 -8.72 7.25 -24.38
N GLY A 59 -7.50 7.39 -24.90
CA GLY A 59 -6.89 8.69 -25.19
C GLY A 59 -6.18 9.36 -24.00
N ILE A 60 -6.35 8.89 -22.75
CA ILE A 60 -5.64 9.47 -21.59
C ILE A 60 -4.12 9.29 -21.71
N LEU A 61 -3.65 8.08 -22.01
CA LEU A 61 -2.21 7.83 -22.19
C LEU A 61 -1.62 8.61 -23.38
N ALA A 62 -2.33 8.63 -24.51
CA ALA A 62 -1.88 9.37 -25.70
C ALA A 62 -1.79 10.88 -25.44
N ARG A 63 -2.72 11.44 -24.66
CA ARG A 63 -2.71 12.84 -24.26
C ARG A 63 -1.56 13.13 -23.29
N PHE A 64 -1.36 12.26 -22.30
CA PHE A 64 -0.26 12.38 -21.35
C PHE A 64 1.11 12.33 -22.07
N ASP A 65 1.30 11.39 -23.00
CA ASP A 65 2.53 11.31 -23.80
C ASP A 65 2.76 12.58 -24.64
N ALA A 66 1.70 13.16 -25.21
CA ALA A 66 1.79 14.40 -25.97
C ALA A 66 2.16 15.62 -25.09
N ASP A 67 1.61 15.69 -23.87
CA ASP A 67 1.82 16.83 -22.97
C ASP A 67 3.15 16.73 -22.20
N PHE A 68 3.70 15.52 -21.98
CA PHE A 68 4.90 15.27 -21.16
C PHE A 68 6.09 14.65 -21.92
N GLY A 69 5.99 14.50 -23.24
CA GLY A 69 7.11 14.07 -24.10
C GLY A 69 7.29 12.55 -24.24
N GLY A 70 6.36 11.75 -23.70
CA GLY A 70 6.37 10.29 -23.75
C GLY A 70 7.57 9.64 -23.05
N LEU A 71 7.53 8.31 -22.91
CA LEU A 71 8.72 7.57 -22.48
C LEU A 71 9.73 7.50 -23.64
N PRO A 72 11.04 7.74 -23.40
CA PRO A 72 12.04 7.48 -24.42
C PRO A 72 11.94 6.02 -24.89
N PRO A 73 12.14 5.75 -26.19
CA PRO A 73 12.02 4.40 -26.71
C PRO A 73 12.97 3.48 -25.93
N ALA A 74 12.40 2.48 -25.26
CA ALA A 74 13.19 1.48 -24.56
C ALA A 74 14.11 0.82 -25.59
N ALA A 75 15.42 1.06 -25.46
CA ALA A 75 16.42 0.40 -26.28
C ALA A 75 16.32 -1.10 -25.99
N ARG A 76 15.68 -1.84 -26.88
CA ARG A 76 15.80 -3.30 -26.91
C ARG A 76 17.25 -3.59 -27.28
N GLU A 77 18.11 -3.78 -26.28
CA GLU A 77 19.41 -4.37 -26.48
C GLU A 77 19.19 -5.78 -27.02
N THR A 78 19.26 -5.94 -28.33
CA THR A 78 19.41 -7.25 -28.95
C THR A 78 20.79 -7.78 -28.57
N PRO A 79 20.89 -8.97 -27.95
CA PRO A 79 22.19 -9.53 -27.61
C PRO A 79 22.91 -9.86 -28.92
N ARG A 80 23.99 -9.12 -29.20
CA ARG A 80 24.88 -9.42 -30.33
C ARG A 80 25.74 -10.61 -29.91
N ALA A 81 25.45 -11.78 -30.48
CA ALA A 81 26.29 -12.97 -30.35
C ALA A 81 27.70 -12.69 -30.91
N ALA A 82 28.71 -13.16 -30.17
CA ALA A 82 30.12 -13.13 -30.53
C ALA A 82 30.50 -14.31 -31.43
#